data_AF-A0A231NQI7-F1
#
_entry.id   AF-A0A231NQI7-F1
#
_cell.length_a   1.000
_cell.length_b   1.000
_cell.length_c   1.000
_cell.angle_alpha   90.00
_cell.angle_beta   90.00
_cell.angle_gamma   90.00
#
_symmetry.space_group_name_H-M   'P 1'
#
loop_
_entity.id
_entity.type
_entity.pdbx_description
1 polymer ?
#
loop_
_entity_poly.entity_id
_entity_poly.type
_entity_poly.pdbx_seq_one_letter_code
_entity_poly.pdbx_strand_id
1 'polypeptide(L)'
;MIEKYRLVIFMIAFILFKQLLVIGMPLFAHAGAGHDDRLMINMANSLIQGEWLGSYSEKTLVKGLFFPLFLVANDWFGIPYSVSIPGIYSIACVIFVFGIKRLFKTEFPLYLIFLALLFNPISFADETFLRVYRNSLTAAQVLVISGGMFAVYLNRFEKTAIQLVWAVIAGLGLAALWHTREDGIWIIPLVLGVIIITGITIILKKELSIKEKLKKGMITLVPMGILIISTIIISSVNYAYYGIYTTNELNDSNFTKAIKLIYAVQPSEEIERASVPRSTMTKIYAASPSLKSIENELESSLDRWSWYEKDAKVRQVEDGFFFWALREAVSNSGYYDDAETANRFYEAVTNELEAAFDSGQLMRRPTMPSALMSPWRDEYGEKLASAFLKTTQYVTGFEAVKTSMVDSIDDGQNGILLFEDITNNAARIKGEPIPLNVKVRLVLMNSITAIYQSLGEVVFMVALVVYGLLSFFVLIKKMRNTYALMDCWLVLSALLFSAAVLAGGVAYTDISAYVAISYWYLAGAYPLVIAFNVIALYKMMEVFVKMRYEREK
;
A
#
# COMPACT_ATOMS: atom_id res chain seq x y z
N MET A 1 31.86 -25.17 -8.52
CA MET A 1 30.38 -25.19 -8.54
C MET A 1 29.78 -24.29 -7.45
N ILE A 2 30.22 -24.40 -6.19
CA ILE A 2 29.73 -23.58 -5.05
C ILE A 2 29.92 -22.08 -5.26
N GLU A 3 31.04 -21.64 -5.84
CA GLU A 3 31.32 -20.20 -6.05
C GLU A 3 30.24 -19.47 -6.87
N LYS A 4 29.65 -20.14 -7.87
CA LYS A 4 28.63 -19.56 -8.76
C LYS A 4 27.29 -19.34 -8.06
N TYR A 5 27.02 -20.08 -6.97
CA TYR A 5 25.74 -20.06 -6.26
C TYR A 5 25.84 -19.46 -4.86
N ARG A 6 26.97 -18.84 -4.49
CA ARG A 6 27.21 -18.27 -3.15
C ARG A 6 26.10 -17.34 -2.68
N LEU A 7 25.69 -16.38 -3.52
CA LEU A 7 24.64 -15.43 -3.18
C LEU A 7 23.30 -16.11 -2.93
N VAL A 8 22.93 -17.09 -3.77
CA VAL A 8 21.68 -17.83 -3.64
C VAL A 8 21.68 -18.70 -2.38
N ILE A 9 22.77 -19.42 -2.12
CA ILE A 9 22.92 -20.25 -0.91
C ILE A 9 22.83 -19.37 0.34
N PHE A 10 23.48 -18.21 0.33
CA PHE A 10 23.40 -17.23 1.41
C PHE A 10 21.97 -16.74 1.63
N MET A 11 21.27 -16.37 0.57
CA MET A 11 19.86 -15.93 0.66
C MET A 11 18.99 -17.03 1.26
N ILE A 12 19.10 -18.26 0.76
CA ILE A 12 18.33 -19.41 1.28
C ILE A 12 18.61 -19.61 2.78
N ALA A 13 19.88 -19.61 3.19
CA ALA A 13 20.24 -19.80 4.59
C ALA A 13 19.61 -18.74 5.52
N PHE A 14 19.67 -17.46 5.13
CA PHE A 14 19.08 -16.39 5.93
C PHE A 14 17.55 -16.33 5.86
N ILE A 15 16.94 -16.76 4.75
CA ILE A 15 15.49 -16.95 4.67
C ILE A 15 15.05 -18.03 5.66
N LEU A 16 15.74 -19.18 5.67
CA LEU A 16 15.44 -20.24 6.64
C LEU A 16 15.62 -19.76 8.07
N PHE A 17 16.69 -19.02 8.36
CA PHE A 17 16.89 -18.42 9.68
C PHE A 17 15.75 -17.46 10.05
N LYS A 18 15.35 -16.55 9.16
CA LYS A 18 14.21 -15.66 9.39
C LYS A 18 12.93 -16.45 9.63
N GLN A 19 12.66 -17.49 8.85
CA GLN A 19 11.47 -18.32 9.00
C GLN A 19 11.43 -19.03 10.35
N LEU A 20 12.57 -19.53 10.83
CA LEU A 20 12.67 -20.11 12.18
C LEU A 20 12.36 -19.09 13.29
N LEU A 21 12.65 -17.80 13.07
CA LEU A 21 12.28 -16.75 14.03
C LEU A 21 10.77 -16.55 14.14
N VAL A 22 10.02 -16.69 13.04
CA VAL A 22 8.60 -16.30 12.95
C VAL A 22 7.61 -17.47 12.93
N ILE A 23 8.05 -18.67 12.56
CA ILE A 23 7.17 -19.84 12.39
C ILE A 23 6.42 -20.20 13.68
N GLY A 24 5.13 -20.48 13.55
CA GLY A 24 4.29 -20.90 14.67
C GLY A 24 4.05 -19.80 15.70
N MET A 25 4.23 -18.53 15.33
CA MET A 25 3.71 -17.42 16.14
C MET A 25 2.20 -17.37 15.97
N PRO A 26 1.43 -17.27 17.07
CA PRO A 26 -0.01 -17.15 16.98
C PRO A 26 -0.39 -15.75 16.49
N LEU A 27 -1.49 -15.69 15.75
CA LEU A 27 -1.93 -14.48 15.06
C LEU A 27 -2.65 -13.54 16.02
N PHE A 28 -2.66 -12.26 15.67
CA PHE A 28 -3.63 -11.32 16.20
C PHE A 28 -4.88 -11.35 15.30
N ALA A 29 -5.94 -12.00 15.79
CA ALA A 29 -7.24 -12.03 15.12
C ALA A 29 -8.18 -10.99 15.74
N HIS A 30 -8.65 -10.05 14.93
CA HIS A 30 -9.64 -9.07 15.37
C HIS A 30 -11.02 -9.41 14.79
N ALA A 31 -11.68 -10.42 15.38
CA ALA A 31 -12.96 -10.93 14.90
C ALA A 31 -14.09 -9.89 14.94
N GLY A 32 -14.06 -8.96 15.90
CA GLY A 32 -15.03 -7.86 15.98
C GLY A 32 -14.89 -6.77 14.89
N ALA A 33 -13.81 -6.75 14.11
CA ALA A 33 -13.56 -5.70 13.12
C ALA A 33 -14.34 -5.93 11.80
N GLY A 34 -15.66 -5.75 11.86
CA GLY A 34 -16.61 -6.06 10.76
C GLY A 34 -16.40 -5.31 9.44
N HIS A 35 -15.64 -4.21 9.44
CA HIS A 35 -15.32 -3.40 8.25
C HIS A 35 -13.86 -3.55 7.79
N ASP A 36 -13.06 -4.34 8.53
CA ASP A 36 -11.63 -4.54 8.30
C ASP A 36 -11.25 -6.02 8.35
N ASP A 37 -10.65 -6.52 9.43
CA ASP A 37 -10.07 -7.86 9.53
C ASP A 37 -11.13 -8.95 9.29
N ARG A 38 -12.29 -8.83 9.95
CA ARG A 38 -13.39 -9.79 9.81
C ARG A 38 -13.96 -9.78 8.39
N LEU A 39 -14.02 -8.61 7.75
CA LEU A 39 -14.48 -8.50 6.36
C LEU A 39 -13.55 -9.28 5.41
N MET A 40 -12.24 -9.17 5.59
CA MET A 40 -11.27 -9.91 4.76
C MET A 40 -11.41 -11.42 4.92
N ILE A 41 -11.62 -11.90 6.14
CA ILE A 41 -11.86 -13.32 6.43
C ILE A 41 -13.19 -13.80 5.84
N ASN A 42 -14.26 -13.01 5.97
CA ASN A 42 -15.55 -13.35 5.39
C ASN A 42 -15.50 -13.43 3.86
N MET A 43 -14.77 -12.51 3.21
CA MET A 43 -14.53 -12.55 1.77
C MET A 43 -13.74 -13.80 1.37
N ALA A 44 -12.69 -14.17 2.11
CA ALA A 44 -11.93 -15.39 1.85
C ALA A 44 -12.79 -16.66 2.01
N ASN A 45 -13.60 -16.72 3.07
CA ASN A 45 -14.54 -17.82 3.28
C ASN A 45 -15.57 -17.92 2.14
N SER A 46 -16.14 -16.79 1.71
CA SER A 46 -17.09 -16.75 0.59
C SER A 46 -16.46 -17.27 -0.71
N LEU A 47 -15.21 -16.89 -0.99
CA LEU A 47 -14.45 -17.37 -2.14
C LEU A 47 -14.23 -18.89 -2.09
N ILE A 48 -13.94 -19.46 -0.91
CA ILE A 48 -13.79 -20.91 -0.71
C ILE A 48 -15.13 -21.64 -0.97
N GLN A 49 -16.25 -21.05 -0.55
CA GLN A 49 -17.59 -21.62 -0.78
C GLN A 49 -18.11 -21.40 -2.21
N GLY A 50 -17.37 -20.69 -3.07
CA GLY A 50 -17.78 -20.41 -4.44
C GLY A 50 -18.79 -19.26 -4.58
N GLU A 51 -19.00 -18.47 -3.53
CA GLU A 51 -19.95 -17.34 -3.48
C GLU A 51 -19.31 -15.99 -3.85
N TRP A 52 -18.23 -16.02 -4.63
CA TRP A 52 -17.41 -14.86 -4.96
C TRP A 52 -17.03 -14.05 -3.71
N LEU A 53 -17.47 -12.79 -3.56
CA LEU A 53 -17.18 -11.95 -2.39
C LEU A 53 -18.33 -11.94 -1.36
N GLY A 54 -19.25 -12.90 -1.44
CA GLY A 54 -20.43 -13.04 -0.60
C GLY A 54 -21.65 -12.34 -1.20
N SER A 55 -22.75 -12.30 -0.44
CA SER A 55 -23.96 -11.57 -0.81
C SER A 55 -23.69 -10.06 -0.94
N TYR A 56 -24.44 -9.38 -1.80
CA TYR A 56 -24.32 -7.93 -1.93
C TYR A 56 -24.79 -7.24 -0.64
N SER A 57 -24.04 -6.22 -0.21
CA SER A 57 -24.27 -5.49 1.05
C SER A 57 -23.49 -4.18 1.04
N GLU A 58 -23.63 -3.37 2.09
CA GLU A 58 -22.87 -2.14 2.28
C GLU A 58 -21.35 -2.34 2.38
N LYS A 59 -20.89 -3.57 2.59
CA LYS A 59 -19.46 -3.93 2.68
C LYS A 59 -18.90 -4.50 1.38
N THR A 60 -19.76 -4.83 0.43
CA THR A 60 -19.37 -5.49 -0.83
C THR A 60 -18.69 -4.49 -1.76
N LEU A 61 -17.61 -4.92 -2.45
CA LEU A 61 -16.79 -4.09 -3.35
C LEU A 61 -16.14 -2.84 -2.70
N VAL A 62 -16.01 -2.78 -1.37
CA VAL A 62 -15.37 -1.65 -0.67
C VAL A 62 -13.86 -1.87 -0.46
N LYS A 63 -13.42 -3.13 -0.37
CA LYS A 63 -12.03 -3.50 -0.13
C LYS A 63 -11.47 -4.37 -1.25
N GLY A 64 -10.18 -4.20 -1.55
CA GLY A 64 -9.47 -4.99 -2.56
C GLY A 64 -9.49 -6.51 -2.31
N LEU A 65 -9.73 -7.28 -3.38
CA LEU A 65 -9.90 -8.74 -3.34
C LEU A 65 -8.61 -9.56 -3.23
N PHE A 66 -7.44 -8.97 -3.49
CA PHE A 66 -6.20 -9.74 -3.61
C PHE A 66 -5.78 -10.39 -2.29
N PHE A 67 -5.98 -9.71 -1.16
CA PHE A 67 -5.67 -10.29 0.15
C PHE A 67 -6.57 -11.48 0.50
N PRO A 68 -7.91 -11.41 0.33
CA PRO A 68 -8.76 -12.59 0.39
C PRO A 68 -8.30 -13.74 -0.52
N LEU A 69 -7.97 -13.49 -1.79
CA LEU A 69 -7.43 -14.54 -2.68
C LEU A 69 -6.13 -15.15 -2.17
N PHE A 70 -5.27 -14.34 -1.54
CA PHE A 70 -4.06 -14.84 -0.89
C PHE A 70 -4.39 -15.77 0.29
N LEU A 71 -5.40 -15.45 1.09
CA LEU A 71 -5.87 -16.33 2.16
C LEU A 71 -6.46 -17.63 1.61
N VAL A 72 -7.26 -17.57 0.54
CA VAL A 72 -7.78 -18.76 -0.15
C VAL A 72 -6.64 -19.67 -0.63
N ALA A 73 -5.57 -19.08 -1.19
CA ALA A 73 -4.41 -19.86 -1.60
C ALA A 73 -3.72 -20.52 -0.40
N ASN A 74 -3.59 -19.82 0.73
CA ASN A 74 -3.04 -20.42 1.96
C ASN A 74 -3.91 -21.58 2.45
N ASP A 75 -5.24 -21.40 2.45
CA ASP A 75 -6.22 -22.42 2.82
C ASP A 75 -6.08 -23.69 1.98
N TRP A 76 -6.17 -23.55 0.65
CA TRP A 76 -6.09 -24.67 -0.28
C TRP A 76 -4.78 -25.46 -0.22
N PHE A 77 -3.67 -24.80 0.09
CA PHE A 77 -2.36 -25.44 0.21
C PHE A 77 -2.00 -25.82 1.66
N GLY A 78 -2.87 -25.52 2.64
CA GLY A 78 -2.60 -25.74 4.06
C GLY A 78 -1.36 -25.00 4.57
N ILE A 79 -1.07 -23.81 4.02
CA ILE A 79 0.10 -23.01 4.38
C ILE A 79 -0.28 -22.04 5.51
N PRO A 80 0.32 -22.16 6.72
CA PRO A 80 0.04 -21.24 7.81
C PRO A 80 0.38 -19.80 7.46
N TYR A 81 -0.49 -18.86 7.83
CA TYR A 81 -0.27 -17.42 7.60
C TYR A 81 1.04 -16.90 8.19
N SER A 82 1.47 -17.40 9.36
CA SER A 82 2.76 -17.03 9.98
C SER A 82 3.98 -17.46 9.15
N VAL A 83 3.81 -18.34 8.16
CA VAL A 83 4.85 -18.77 7.23
C VAL A 83 4.74 -18.03 5.90
N SER A 84 3.52 -17.91 5.35
CA SER A 84 3.30 -17.35 4.01
C SER A 84 3.60 -15.85 3.92
N ILE A 85 3.17 -15.03 4.90
CA ILE A 85 3.46 -13.58 4.91
C ILE A 85 4.96 -13.29 4.90
N PRO A 86 5.77 -13.78 5.88
CA PRO A 86 7.21 -13.54 5.86
C PRO A 86 7.89 -14.23 4.68
N GLY A 87 7.33 -15.34 4.18
CA GLY A 87 7.82 -16.06 2.99
C GLY A 87 7.70 -15.24 1.72
N ILE A 88 6.52 -14.68 1.45
CA ILE A 88 6.29 -13.77 0.33
C ILE A 88 7.20 -12.54 0.43
N TYR A 89 7.35 -11.97 1.63
CA TYR A 89 8.28 -10.86 1.83
C TYR A 89 9.73 -11.26 1.51
N SER A 90 10.19 -12.42 1.96
CA SER A 90 11.52 -12.95 1.64
C SER A 90 11.73 -13.15 0.14
N ILE A 91 10.74 -13.69 -0.57
CA ILE A 91 10.77 -13.83 -2.04
C ILE A 91 10.85 -12.46 -2.71
N ALA A 92 10.09 -11.48 -2.21
CA ALA A 92 10.12 -10.12 -2.71
C ALA A 92 11.50 -9.45 -2.53
N CYS A 93 12.18 -9.68 -1.40
CA CYS A 93 13.57 -9.24 -1.21
C CYS A 93 14.50 -9.85 -2.25
N VAL A 94 14.35 -11.15 -2.56
CA VAL A 94 15.16 -11.84 -3.59
C VAL A 94 14.90 -11.23 -4.97
N ILE A 95 13.64 -11.04 -5.35
CA ILE A 95 13.22 -10.40 -6.60
C ILE A 95 13.85 -9.01 -6.72
N PHE A 96 13.77 -8.20 -5.67
CA PHE A 96 14.35 -6.87 -5.64
C PHE A 96 15.87 -6.89 -5.83
N VAL A 97 16.58 -7.72 -5.07
CA VAL A 97 18.05 -7.81 -5.12
C VAL A 97 18.54 -8.28 -6.48
N PHE A 98 17.88 -9.27 -7.09
CA PHE A 98 18.20 -9.68 -8.46
C PHE A 98 17.83 -8.61 -9.48
N GLY A 99 16.76 -7.87 -9.27
CA GLY A 99 16.34 -6.80 -10.16
C GLY A 99 17.34 -5.65 -10.25
N ILE A 100 18.00 -5.31 -9.13
CA ILE A 100 19.03 -4.27 -9.08
C ILE A 100 20.46 -4.79 -9.29
N LYS A 101 20.67 -6.10 -9.49
CA LYS A 101 22.00 -6.74 -9.54
C LYS A 101 22.98 -6.02 -10.47
N ARG A 102 22.51 -5.51 -11.61
CA ARG A 102 23.32 -4.83 -12.63
C ARG A 102 23.82 -3.45 -12.23
N LEU A 103 23.36 -2.89 -11.11
CA LEU A 103 23.92 -1.64 -10.58
C LEU A 103 25.36 -1.82 -10.07
N PHE A 104 25.75 -3.05 -9.73
CA PHE A 104 27.01 -3.35 -9.06
C PHE A 104 27.89 -4.26 -9.91
N LYS A 105 29.20 -4.06 -9.80
CA LYS A 105 30.20 -4.89 -10.48
C LYS A 105 30.46 -6.22 -9.77
N THR A 106 30.25 -6.24 -8.46
CA THR A 106 30.45 -7.42 -7.60
C THR A 106 29.14 -7.75 -6.88
N GLU A 107 29.02 -8.98 -6.37
CA GLU A 107 27.83 -9.39 -5.64
C GLU A 107 27.83 -8.91 -4.19
N PHE A 108 28.96 -8.47 -3.63
CA PHE A 108 29.09 -8.06 -2.23
C PHE A 108 27.98 -7.10 -1.72
N PRO A 109 27.67 -5.97 -2.39
CA PRO A 109 26.58 -5.09 -1.96
C PRO A 109 25.21 -5.77 -1.93
N LEU A 110 24.99 -6.79 -2.76
CA LEU A 110 23.72 -7.54 -2.78
C LEU A 110 23.49 -8.32 -1.49
N TYR A 111 24.55 -8.81 -0.83
CA TYR A 111 24.44 -9.45 0.48
C TYR A 111 23.98 -8.44 1.54
N LEU A 112 24.55 -7.23 1.55
CA LEU A 112 24.20 -6.17 2.50
C LEU A 112 22.77 -5.69 2.30
N ILE A 113 22.38 -5.41 1.05
CA ILE A 113 21.02 -4.98 0.71
C ILE A 113 20.02 -6.08 1.07
N PHE A 114 20.34 -7.33 0.75
CA PHE A 114 19.48 -8.46 1.08
C PHE A 114 19.26 -8.61 2.58
N LEU A 115 20.32 -8.58 3.39
CA LEU A 115 20.19 -8.67 4.86
C LEU A 115 19.37 -7.50 5.42
N ALA A 116 19.67 -6.27 4.98
CA ALA A 116 18.99 -5.09 5.46
C ALA A 116 17.49 -5.09 5.11
N LEU A 117 17.12 -5.61 3.94
CA LEU A 117 15.72 -5.77 3.56
C LEU A 117 15.08 -6.96 4.27
N LEU A 118 15.72 -8.12 4.28
CA LEU A 118 15.17 -9.34 4.86
C LEU A 118 14.81 -9.15 6.33
N PHE A 119 15.66 -8.44 7.08
CA PHE A 119 15.45 -8.12 8.50
C PHE A 119 14.84 -6.75 8.75
N ASN A 120 14.18 -6.16 7.76
CA ASN A 120 13.35 -4.98 7.95
C ASN A 120 12.28 -5.27 9.03
N PRO A 121 12.24 -4.51 10.14
CA PRO A 121 11.28 -4.70 11.23
C PRO A 121 9.82 -4.80 10.80
N ILE A 122 9.43 -4.08 9.73
CA ILE A 122 8.05 -4.11 9.23
C ILE A 122 7.59 -5.53 8.80
N SER A 123 8.53 -6.40 8.45
CA SER A 123 8.23 -7.73 7.94
C SER A 123 7.96 -8.77 9.04
N PHE A 124 8.07 -8.36 10.30
CA PHE A 124 7.76 -9.18 11.47
C PHE A 124 7.14 -8.34 12.61
N ALA A 125 6.55 -7.17 12.31
CA ALA A 125 5.90 -6.30 13.28
C ALA A 125 4.41 -6.64 13.47
N ASP A 126 3.83 -6.25 14.60
CA ASP A 126 2.49 -6.69 15.03
C ASP A 126 1.41 -6.49 13.94
N GLU A 127 1.25 -5.25 13.46
CA GLU A 127 0.15 -4.87 12.55
C GLU A 127 0.40 -5.28 11.07
N THR A 128 1.62 -5.67 10.72
CA THR A 128 2.02 -6.00 9.34
C THR A 128 2.52 -7.44 9.17
N PHE A 129 2.59 -8.20 10.26
CA PHE A 129 2.92 -9.62 10.25
C PHE A 129 1.89 -10.45 11.03
N LEU A 130 1.66 -10.16 12.31
CA LEU A 130 0.80 -11.01 13.15
C LEU A 130 -0.70 -10.73 12.94
N ARG A 131 -1.05 -9.49 12.58
CA ARG A 131 -2.43 -9.13 12.23
C ARG A 131 -2.82 -9.70 10.88
N VAL A 132 -4.01 -10.31 10.82
CA VAL A 132 -4.58 -10.84 9.58
C VAL A 132 -5.32 -9.73 8.83
N TYR A 133 -4.53 -8.85 8.23
CA TYR A 133 -5.05 -7.73 7.46
C TYR A 133 -4.20 -7.43 6.24
N ARG A 134 -4.84 -6.85 5.22
CA ARG A 134 -4.26 -6.61 3.89
C ARG A 134 -2.95 -5.82 3.89
N ASN A 135 -2.73 -4.98 4.90
CA ASN A 135 -1.53 -4.14 4.99
C ASN A 135 -0.25 -4.99 5.03
N SER A 136 -0.33 -6.22 5.53
CA SER A 136 0.78 -7.18 5.66
C SER A 136 1.45 -7.55 4.33
N LEU A 137 0.76 -7.43 3.19
CA LEU A 137 1.34 -7.71 1.87
C LEU A 137 2.04 -6.50 1.23
N THR A 138 1.74 -5.28 1.68
CA THR A 138 2.13 -4.02 1.02
C THR A 138 3.65 -3.94 0.83
N ALA A 139 4.42 -4.23 1.89
CA ALA A 139 5.88 -4.12 1.85
C ALA A 139 6.51 -5.09 0.84
N ALA A 140 5.94 -6.30 0.69
CA ALA A 140 6.40 -7.29 -0.28
C ALA A 140 6.04 -6.87 -1.71
N GLN A 141 4.80 -6.44 -1.94
CA GLN A 141 4.33 -5.99 -3.25
C GLN A 141 5.19 -4.84 -3.80
N VAL A 142 5.54 -3.88 -2.96
CA VAL A 142 6.38 -2.74 -3.33
C VAL A 142 7.78 -3.17 -3.75
N LEU A 143 8.38 -4.16 -3.08
CA LEU A 143 9.66 -4.74 -3.47
C LEU A 143 9.59 -5.51 -4.80
N VAL A 144 8.50 -6.24 -5.04
CA VAL A 144 8.26 -6.92 -6.33
C VAL A 144 8.12 -5.91 -7.47
N ILE A 145 7.32 -4.86 -7.28
CA ILE A 145 7.09 -3.81 -8.28
C ILE A 145 8.39 -3.08 -8.58
N SER A 146 9.03 -2.50 -7.56
CA SER A 146 10.26 -1.72 -7.73
C SER A 146 11.40 -2.58 -8.29
N GLY A 147 11.60 -3.78 -7.75
CA GLY A 147 12.58 -4.74 -8.22
C GLY A 147 12.38 -5.13 -9.68
N GLY A 148 11.16 -5.51 -10.05
CA GLY A 148 10.80 -5.87 -11.42
C GLY A 148 10.95 -4.70 -12.40
N MET A 149 10.48 -3.50 -12.04
CA MET A 149 10.62 -2.30 -12.86
C MET A 149 12.08 -1.91 -13.05
N PHE A 150 12.89 -1.92 -11.99
CA PHE A 150 14.33 -1.66 -12.11
C PHE A 150 15.02 -2.72 -12.97
N ALA A 151 14.61 -3.98 -12.88
CA ALA A 151 15.14 -5.02 -13.74
C ALA A 151 14.78 -4.79 -15.22
N VAL A 152 13.55 -4.35 -15.54
CA VAL A 152 13.14 -3.97 -16.90
C VAL A 152 14.07 -2.88 -17.45
N TYR A 153 14.37 -1.86 -16.65
CA TYR A 153 15.28 -0.78 -17.04
C TYR A 153 16.73 -1.26 -17.16
N LEU A 154 17.27 -1.94 -16.16
CA LEU A 154 18.68 -2.34 -16.13
C LEU A 154 19.00 -3.45 -17.15
N ASN A 155 18.00 -4.22 -17.58
CA ASN A 155 18.11 -5.23 -18.64
C ASN A 155 17.54 -4.74 -19.99
N ARG A 156 17.29 -3.43 -20.16
CA ARG A 156 16.66 -2.87 -21.37
C ARG A 156 17.34 -3.23 -22.70
N PHE A 157 18.64 -3.50 -22.68
CA PHE A 157 19.41 -3.89 -23.86
C PHE A 157 19.71 -5.41 -23.96
N GLU A 158 19.18 -6.22 -23.04
CA GLU A 158 19.36 -7.67 -23.03
C GLU A 158 18.38 -8.41 -23.94
N LYS A 159 18.44 -9.74 -23.95
CA LYS A 159 17.45 -10.59 -24.62
C LYS A 159 16.03 -10.20 -24.18
N THR A 160 15.14 -10.06 -25.16
CA THR A 160 13.72 -9.76 -24.96
C THR A 160 13.06 -10.66 -23.90
N ALA A 161 13.36 -11.97 -23.92
CA ALA A 161 12.77 -12.91 -22.96
C ALA A 161 13.08 -12.55 -21.50
N ILE A 162 14.31 -12.07 -21.22
CA ILE A 162 14.70 -11.63 -19.87
C ILE A 162 13.88 -10.40 -19.48
N GLN A 163 13.78 -9.42 -20.38
CA GLN A 163 13.01 -8.20 -20.13
C GLN A 163 11.51 -8.51 -19.91
N LEU A 164 10.95 -9.44 -20.70
CA LEU A 164 9.55 -9.85 -20.59
C LEU A 164 9.26 -10.52 -19.25
N VAL A 165 10.12 -11.43 -18.78
CA VAL A 165 9.96 -12.07 -17.46
C VAL A 165 9.90 -11.01 -16.35
N TRP A 166 10.81 -10.04 -16.37
CA TRP A 166 10.80 -8.95 -15.38
C TRP A 166 9.58 -8.04 -15.51
N ALA A 167 9.12 -7.77 -16.73
CA ALA A 167 7.92 -6.97 -16.96
C ALA A 167 6.65 -7.69 -16.48
N VAL A 168 6.58 -9.02 -16.63
CA VAL A 168 5.48 -9.84 -16.08
C VAL A 168 5.52 -9.83 -14.55
N ILE A 169 6.69 -10.04 -13.94
CA ILE A 169 6.85 -9.98 -12.47
C ILE A 169 6.40 -8.60 -11.94
N ALA A 170 6.85 -7.52 -12.58
CA ALA A 170 6.45 -6.17 -12.22
C ALA A 170 4.94 -5.94 -12.37
N GLY A 171 4.34 -6.44 -13.46
CA GLY A 171 2.90 -6.33 -13.71
C GLY A 171 2.05 -7.11 -12.73
N LEU A 172 2.46 -8.33 -12.36
CA LEU A 172 1.79 -9.13 -11.34
C LEU A 172 1.89 -8.46 -9.97
N GLY A 173 3.06 -7.91 -9.61
CA GLY A 173 3.22 -7.12 -8.38
C GLY A 173 2.33 -5.87 -8.37
N LEU A 174 2.24 -5.18 -9.51
CA LEU A 174 1.43 -3.96 -9.66
C LEU A 174 -0.06 -4.26 -9.54
N ALA A 175 -0.55 -5.29 -10.26
CA ALA A 175 -1.92 -5.75 -10.15
C ALA A 175 -2.25 -6.22 -8.72
N ALA A 176 -1.33 -6.94 -8.07
CA ALA A 176 -1.50 -7.37 -6.69
C ALA A 176 -1.70 -6.18 -5.73
N LEU A 177 -0.83 -5.16 -5.78
CA LEU A 177 -0.97 -3.97 -4.93
C LEU A 177 -2.26 -3.20 -5.22
N TRP A 178 -2.55 -2.98 -6.51
CA TRP A 178 -3.75 -2.25 -6.95
C TRP A 178 -5.04 -2.89 -6.45
N HIS A 179 -5.11 -4.23 -6.47
CA HIS A 179 -6.27 -4.98 -6.00
C HIS A 179 -6.18 -5.37 -4.52
N THR A 180 -5.18 -4.89 -3.79
CA THR A 180 -5.10 -4.99 -2.32
C THR A 180 -5.56 -3.71 -1.64
N ARG A 181 -5.16 -2.56 -2.20
CA ARG A 181 -5.22 -1.25 -1.57
C ARG A 181 -5.84 -0.21 -2.49
N GLU A 182 -6.86 0.49 -2.02
CA GLU A 182 -7.54 1.54 -2.80
C GLU A 182 -6.65 2.79 -2.98
N ASP A 183 -5.74 3.01 -2.04
CA ASP A 183 -4.74 4.09 -2.07
C ASP A 183 -3.45 3.70 -2.81
N GLY A 184 -3.38 2.53 -3.46
CA GLY A 184 -2.18 2.02 -4.14
C GLY A 184 -1.63 2.89 -5.30
N ILE A 185 -2.35 3.95 -5.71
CA ILE A 185 -1.97 4.87 -6.79
C ILE A 185 -0.61 5.55 -6.58
N TRP A 186 -0.14 5.67 -5.33
CA TRP A 186 1.15 6.28 -5.00
C TRP A 186 2.37 5.62 -5.68
N ILE A 187 2.26 4.36 -6.12
CA ILE A 187 3.34 3.65 -6.82
C ILE A 187 3.42 3.99 -8.33
N ILE A 188 2.34 4.52 -8.90
CA ILE A 188 2.23 4.77 -10.35
C ILE A 188 3.29 5.74 -10.89
N PRO A 189 3.66 6.83 -10.20
CA PRO A 189 4.77 7.69 -10.63
C PRO A 189 6.08 6.94 -10.83
N LEU A 190 6.42 5.96 -9.98
CA LEU A 190 7.59 5.11 -10.15
C LEU A 190 7.47 4.26 -11.42
N VAL A 191 6.33 3.59 -11.61
CA VAL A 191 6.08 2.73 -12.76
C VAL A 191 6.18 3.53 -14.07
N LEU A 192 5.46 4.64 -14.17
CA LEU A 192 5.47 5.50 -15.36
C LEU A 192 6.83 6.12 -15.61
N GLY A 193 7.53 6.59 -14.56
CA GLY A 193 8.88 7.12 -14.68
C GLY A 193 9.85 6.10 -15.29
N VAL A 194 9.81 4.86 -14.80
CA VAL A 194 10.63 3.78 -15.36
C VAL A 194 10.25 3.45 -16.81
N ILE A 195 8.95 3.38 -17.14
CA ILE A 195 8.48 3.15 -18.52
C ILE A 195 9.00 4.23 -19.46
N ILE A 196 8.81 5.50 -19.11
CA ILE A 196 9.19 6.65 -19.94
C ILE A 196 10.71 6.66 -20.15
N ILE A 197 11.49 6.53 -19.07
CA ILE A 197 12.96 6.56 -19.16
C ILE A 197 13.48 5.35 -19.94
N THR A 198 12.92 4.17 -19.72
CA THR A 198 13.29 2.96 -20.47
C THR A 198 12.95 3.11 -21.95
N GLY A 199 11.77 3.63 -22.29
CA GLY A 199 11.34 3.90 -23.66
C GLY A 199 12.28 4.89 -24.36
N ILE A 200 12.58 6.03 -23.74
CA ILE A 200 13.51 7.04 -24.27
C ILE A 200 14.89 6.41 -24.53
N THR A 201 15.43 5.67 -23.57
CA THR A 201 16.76 5.05 -23.71
C THR A 201 16.81 3.99 -24.82
N ILE A 202 15.72 3.25 -25.05
CA ILE A 202 15.59 2.31 -26.18
C ILE A 202 15.53 3.07 -27.51
N ILE A 203 14.72 4.12 -27.60
CA ILE A 203 14.52 4.90 -28.84
C ILE A 203 15.85 5.55 -29.27
N LEU A 204 16.61 6.12 -28.32
CA LEU A 204 17.88 6.79 -28.57
C LEU A 204 19.04 5.85 -28.92
N LYS A 205 18.90 4.54 -28.68
CA LYS A 205 19.96 3.57 -29.01
C LYS A 205 20.02 3.34 -30.52
N LYS A 206 21.07 3.88 -31.17
CA LYS A 206 21.26 3.85 -32.63
C LYS A 206 21.47 2.45 -33.21
N GLU A 207 22.05 1.54 -32.45
CA GLU A 207 22.38 0.17 -32.88
C GLU A 207 21.15 -0.74 -33.00
N LEU A 208 20.01 -0.40 -32.39
CA LEU A 208 18.79 -1.21 -32.45
C LEU A 208 18.01 -0.93 -33.73
N SER A 209 17.53 -1.98 -34.38
CA SER A 209 16.59 -1.87 -35.49
C SER A 209 15.23 -1.31 -35.02
N ILE A 210 14.45 -0.72 -35.94
CA ILE A 210 13.11 -0.19 -35.62
C ILE A 210 12.21 -1.29 -35.04
N LYS A 211 12.27 -2.50 -35.60
CA LYS A 211 11.50 -3.66 -35.11
C LYS A 211 11.87 -4.02 -33.66
N GLU A 212 13.15 -4.02 -33.31
CA GLU A 212 13.60 -4.28 -31.95
C GLU A 212 13.20 -3.17 -30.98
N LYS A 213 13.28 -1.90 -31.41
CA LYS A 213 12.81 -0.77 -30.61
C LYS A 213 11.33 -0.89 -30.27
N LEU A 214 10.49 -1.19 -31.26
CA LEU A 214 9.06 -1.41 -31.05
C LEU A 214 8.81 -2.59 -30.10
N LYS A 215 9.45 -3.73 -30.34
CA LYS A 215 9.29 -4.93 -29.50
C LYS A 215 9.69 -4.68 -28.05
N LYS A 216 10.85 -4.08 -27.81
CA LYS A 216 11.32 -3.73 -26.45
C LYS A 216 10.47 -2.64 -25.82
N GLY A 217 10.03 -1.66 -26.59
CA GLY A 217 9.07 -0.64 -26.16
C GLY A 217 7.77 -1.25 -25.66
N MET A 218 7.15 -2.16 -26.43
CA MET A 218 5.93 -2.86 -26.02
C MET A 218 6.10 -3.65 -24.72
N ILE A 219 7.28 -4.24 -24.48
CA ILE A 219 7.55 -4.97 -23.23
C ILE A 219 7.56 -4.04 -22.03
N THR A 220 8.04 -2.80 -22.19
CA THR A 220 7.97 -1.82 -21.09
C THR A 220 6.52 -1.49 -20.68
N LEU A 221 5.54 -1.70 -21.56
CA LEU A 221 4.12 -1.47 -21.29
C LEU A 221 3.39 -2.68 -20.70
N VAL A 222 4.01 -3.87 -20.69
CA VAL A 222 3.41 -5.10 -20.14
C VAL A 222 2.90 -4.95 -18.69
N PRO A 223 3.60 -4.26 -17.76
CA PRO A 223 3.09 -4.09 -16.40
C PRO A 223 1.73 -3.39 -16.35
N MET A 224 1.56 -2.34 -17.15
CA MET A 224 0.28 -1.63 -17.28
C MET A 224 -0.77 -2.49 -17.99
N GLY A 225 -0.36 -3.27 -19.00
CA GLY A 225 -1.25 -4.22 -19.67
C GLY A 225 -1.82 -5.27 -18.72
N ILE A 226 -0.99 -5.86 -17.85
CA ILE A 226 -1.43 -6.82 -16.82
C ILE A 226 -2.39 -6.16 -15.85
N LEU A 227 -2.10 -4.93 -15.38
CA LEU A 227 -3.01 -4.19 -14.52
C LEU A 227 -4.38 -3.98 -15.20
N ILE A 228 -4.39 -3.44 -16.42
CA ILE A 228 -5.65 -3.18 -17.17
C ILE A 228 -6.44 -4.48 -17.37
N ILE A 229 -5.79 -5.56 -17.81
CA ILE A 229 -6.44 -6.85 -18.03
C ILE A 229 -7.03 -7.39 -16.72
N SER A 230 -6.28 -7.34 -15.62
CA SER A 230 -6.77 -7.80 -14.32
C SER A 230 -7.99 -7.00 -13.86
N THR A 231 -7.99 -5.68 -14.03
CA THR A 231 -9.13 -4.82 -13.74
C THR A 231 -10.35 -5.19 -14.58
N ILE A 232 -10.18 -5.40 -15.90
CA ILE A 232 -11.27 -5.83 -16.79
C ILE A 232 -11.85 -7.17 -16.33
N ILE A 233 -11.00 -8.15 -16.01
CA ILE A 233 -11.46 -9.48 -15.56
C ILE A 233 -12.27 -9.33 -14.28
N ILE A 234 -11.76 -8.65 -13.28
CA ILE A 234 -12.42 -8.48 -11.98
C ILE A 234 -13.74 -7.71 -12.14
N SER A 235 -13.74 -6.59 -12.85
CA SER A 235 -14.97 -5.82 -13.11
C SER A 235 -16.01 -6.64 -13.88
N SER A 236 -15.58 -7.50 -14.81
CA SER A 236 -16.48 -8.38 -15.57
C SER A 236 -17.12 -9.44 -14.68
N VAL A 237 -16.33 -10.04 -13.76
CA VAL A 237 -16.87 -11.00 -12.79
C VAL A 237 -17.83 -10.30 -11.82
N ASN A 238 -17.47 -9.13 -11.31
CA ASN A 238 -18.34 -8.34 -10.44
C ASN A 238 -19.64 -7.93 -11.16
N TYR A 239 -19.57 -7.58 -12.45
CA TYR A 239 -20.76 -7.29 -13.23
C TYR A 239 -21.64 -8.52 -13.43
N ALA A 240 -21.06 -9.68 -13.72
CA ALA A 240 -21.80 -10.92 -13.87
C ALA A 240 -22.46 -11.38 -12.55
N TYR A 241 -21.82 -11.12 -11.40
CA TYR A 241 -22.28 -11.60 -10.10
C TYR A 241 -23.19 -10.61 -9.37
N TYR A 242 -22.89 -9.31 -9.44
CA TYR A 242 -23.61 -8.24 -8.72
C TYR A 242 -24.36 -7.27 -9.64
N GLY A 243 -24.06 -7.22 -10.94
CA GLY A 243 -24.64 -6.23 -11.85
C GLY A 243 -23.91 -4.89 -11.92
N ILE A 244 -22.80 -4.72 -11.18
CA ILE A 244 -21.97 -3.50 -11.19
C ILE A 244 -20.60 -3.77 -11.80
N TYR A 245 -20.27 -3.04 -12.87
CA TYR A 245 -18.98 -3.15 -13.56
C TYR A 245 -17.93 -2.26 -12.90
N THR A 246 -17.37 -2.72 -11.78
CA THR A 246 -16.25 -2.06 -11.09
C THR A 246 -15.43 -3.07 -10.32
N THR A 247 -14.16 -2.79 -10.04
CA THR A 247 -13.38 -3.61 -9.10
C THR A 247 -13.61 -3.20 -7.65
N ASN A 248 -13.97 -1.92 -7.44
CA ASN A 248 -14.18 -1.33 -6.13
C ASN A 248 -15.09 -0.10 -6.26
N GLU A 249 -16.21 -0.10 -5.54
CA GLU A 249 -17.22 0.96 -5.59
C GLU A 249 -16.77 2.28 -4.99
N LEU A 250 -15.67 2.33 -4.24
CA LEU A 250 -15.10 3.58 -3.75
C LEU A 250 -14.42 4.39 -4.87
N ASN A 251 -13.94 3.70 -5.92
CA ASN A 251 -13.16 4.32 -6.99
C ASN A 251 -13.99 4.69 -8.22
N ASP A 252 -14.98 3.86 -8.57
CA ASP A 252 -15.82 4.09 -9.75
C ASP A 252 -17.20 3.44 -9.57
N SER A 253 -18.22 4.27 -9.28
CA SER A 253 -19.63 3.91 -9.14
C SER A 253 -20.52 5.15 -9.00
N ASN A 254 -21.85 5.01 -8.99
CA ASN A 254 -22.74 6.12 -8.61
C ASN A 254 -22.57 6.52 -7.14
N PHE A 255 -22.19 5.58 -6.25
CA PHE A 255 -21.80 5.91 -4.87
C PHE A 255 -20.61 6.89 -4.85
N THR A 256 -19.57 6.61 -5.64
CA THR A 256 -18.39 7.50 -5.77
C THR A 256 -18.79 8.91 -6.23
N LYS A 257 -19.73 9.01 -7.17
CA LYS A 257 -20.23 10.30 -7.66
C LYS A 257 -20.99 11.04 -6.57
N ALA A 258 -21.92 10.36 -5.90
CA ALA A 258 -22.71 10.93 -4.82
C ALA A 258 -21.83 11.46 -3.69
N ILE A 259 -20.85 10.68 -3.22
CA ILE A 259 -19.97 11.11 -2.13
C ILE A 259 -19.06 12.28 -2.55
N LYS A 260 -18.58 12.29 -3.79
CA LYS A 260 -17.80 13.40 -4.32
C LYS A 260 -18.62 14.70 -4.39
N LEU A 261 -19.90 14.61 -4.73
CA LEU A 261 -20.81 15.77 -4.72
C LEU A 261 -21.16 16.23 -3.31
N ILE A 262 -21.37 15.31 -2.37
CA ILE A 262 -21.52 15.63 -0.95
C ILE A 262 -20.30 16.40 -0.44
N TYR A 263 -19.09 15.94 -0.77
CA TYR A 263 -17.85 16.65 -0.43
C TYR A 263 -17.69 17.97 -1.19
N ALA A 264 -18.33 18.14 -2.35
CA ALA A 264 -18.32 19.39 -3.10
C ALA A 264 -19.25 20.47 -2.52
N VAL A 265 -20.11 20.14 -1.54
CA VAL A 265 -20.91 21.15 -0.85
C VAL A 265 -20.00 22.03 0.01
N GLN A 266 -20.06 23.35 -0.19
CA GLN A 266 -19.37 24.31 0.66
C GLN A 266 -19.88 24.19 2.10
N PRO A 267 -19.01 23.87 3.07
CA PRO A 267 -19.45 23.63 4.44
C PRO A 267 -19.96 24.92 5.10
N SER A 268 -20.89 24.78 6.04
CA SER A 268 -21.40 25.89 6.85
C SER A 268 -20.37 26.42 7.85
N GLU A 269 -19.47 25.56 8.29
CA GLU A 269 -18.43 25.81 9.26
C GLU A 269 -17.26 24.88 8.98
N GLU A 270 -16.04 25.31 9.31
CA GLU A 270 -14.84 24.50 9.13
C GLU A 270 -14.58 23.70 10.40
N ILE A 271 -14.72 22.37 10.32
CA ILE A 271 -14.37 21.45 11.42
C ILE A 271 -13.16 20.62 11.02
N GLU A 272 -12.21 20.47 11.94
CA GLU A 272 -11.02 19.65 11.74
C GLU A 272 -11.42 18.22 11.37
N ARG A 273 -10.82 17.69 10.30
CA ARG A 273 -11.03 16.34 9.77
C ARG A 273 -12.45 15.92 9.36
N ALA A 274 -13.43 16.81 9.48
CA ALA A 274 -14.80 16.59 9.04
C ALA A 274 -15.15 17.59 7.94
N SER A 275 -15.27 17.07 6.71
CA SER A 275 -15.61 17.88 5.54
C SER A 275 -17.12 18.05 5.36
N VAL A 276 -17.93 17.23 6.04
CA VAL A 276 -19.39 17.26 6.01
C VAL A 276 -19.92 17.36 7.45
N PRO A 277 -19.79 18.52 8.10
CA PRO A 277 -20.31 18.68 9.44
C PRO A 277 -21.84 18.56 9.46
N ARG A 278 -22.43 18.31 10.62
CA ARG A 278 -23.90 18.17 10.79
C ARG A 278 -24.68 19.34 10.18
N SER A 279 -24.18 20.56 10.36
CA SER A 279 -24.76 21.77 9.78
C SER A 279 -24.76 21.79 8.24
N THR A 280 -23.83 21.08 7.61
CA THR A 280 -23.80 20.85 6.16
C THR A 280 -24.77 19.75 5.75
N MET A 281 -24.89 18.67 6.55
CA MET A 281 -25.91 17.63 6.33
C MET A 281 -27.33 18.20 6.32
N THR A 282 -27.67 19.14 7.21
CA THR A 282 -28.97 19.83 7.18
C THR A 282 -29.26 20.49 5.84
N LYS A 283 -28.25 21.11 5.21
CA LYS A 283 -28.39 21.72 3.86
C LYS A 283 -28.57 20.66 2.78
N ILE A 284 -27.82 19.56 2.87
CA ILE A 284 -27.90 18.43 1.95
C ILE A 284 -29.30 17.80 1.99
N TYR A 285 -29.88 17.60 3.18
CA TYR A 285 -31.25 17.10 3.31
C TYR A 285 -32.29 18.02 2.69
N ALA A 286 -32.11 19.33 2.76
CA ALA A 286 -33.02 20.28 2.12
C ALA A 286 -32.94 20.24 0.58
N ALA A 287 -31.81 19.77 0.03
CA ALA A 287 -31.53 19.72 -1.40
C ALA A 287 -31.76 18.35 -2.03
N SER A 288 -31.66 17.26 -1.26
CA SER A 288 -31.79 15.88 -1.73
C SER A 288 -32.97 15.17 -1.08
N PRO A 289 -34.13 15.08 -1.77
CA PRO A 289 -35.26 14.26 -1.32
C PRO A 289 -34.87 12.82 -0.98
N SER A 290 -33.95 12.21 -1.74
CA SER A 290 -33.48 10.86 -1.49
C SER A 290 -32.77 10.72 -0.14
N LEU A 291 -31.81 11.61 0.17
CA LEU A 291 -31.14 11.61 1.49
C LEU A 291 -32.09 12.04 2.61
N LYS A 292 -33.03 12.96 2.35
CA LYS A 292 -34.04 13.35 3.33
C LYS A 292 -34.94 12.17 3.74
N SER A 293 -35.27 11.30 2.78
CA SER A 293 -36.13 10.13 3.06
C SER A 293 -35.53 9.15 4.08
N ILE A 294 -34.20 9.15 4.24
CA ILE A 294 -33.45 8.30 5.17
C ILE A 294 -32.83 9.07 6.33
N GLU A 295 -33.23 10.33 6.56
CA GLU A 295 -32.60 11.23 7.54
C GLU A 295 -32.47 10.62 8.94
N ASN A 296 -33.51 9.95 9.44
CA ASN A 296 -33.46 9.33 10.78
C ASN A 296 -32.38 8.24 10.88
N GLU A 297 -32.25 7.40 9.85
CA GLU A 297 -31.21 6.36 9.80
C GLU A 297 -29.83 6.98 9.58
N LEU A 298 -29.72 8.02 8.77
CA LEU A 298 -28.45 8.70 8.52
C LEU A 298 -27.94 9.44 9.75
N GLU A 299 -28.79 10.19 10.47
CA GLU A 299 -28.40 10.82 11.73
C GLU A 299 -27.99 9.79 12.78
N SER A 300 -28.74 8.68 12.90
CA SER A 300 -28.41 7.57 13.81
C SER A 300 -27.08 6.90 13.45
N SER A 301 -26.81 6.73 12.17
CA SER A 301 -25.55 6.17 11.67
C SER A 301 -24.38 7.12 11.94
N LEU A 302 -24.52 8.39 11.61
CA LEU A 302 -23.50 9.40 11.90
C LEU A 302 -23.20 9.49 13.42
N ASP A 303 -24.20 9.30 14.29
CA ASP A 303 -23.99 9.22 15.76
C ASP A 303 -23.18 7.99 16.16
N ARG A 304 -23.40 6.84 15.51
CA ARG A 304 -22.61 5.63 15.72
C ARG A 304 -21.18 5.81 15.25
N TRP A 305 -20.93 6.43 14.10
CA TRP A 305 -19.58 6.58 13.51
C TRP A 305 -18.76 7.74 14.09
N SER A 306 -19.40 8.65 14.82
CA SER A 306 -18.72 9.75 15.52
C SER A 306 -18.29 9.39 16.95
N TRP A 307 -18.43 8.13 17.36
CA TRP A 307 -18.23 7.67 18.74
C TRP A 307 -16.84 7.91 19.33
N TYR A 308 -15.82 8.10 18.50
CA TYR A 308 -14.46 8.46 18.93
C TYR A 308 -14.40 9.83 19.62
N GLU A 309 -15.36 10.73 19.36
CA GLU A 309 -15.46 12.04 20.00
C GLU A 309 -16.21 11.93 21.35
N LYS A 310 -15.59 12.40 22.44
CA LYS A 310 -16.13 12.24 23.80
C LYS A 310 -17.40 13.07 24.04
N ASP A 311 -17.58 14.20 23.37
CA ASP A 311 -18.75 15.05 23.52
C ASP A 311 -19.77 14.81 22.39
N ALA A 312 -20.89 14.18 22.74
CA ALA A 312 -21.98 13.89 21.81
C ALA A 312 -22.61 15.14 21.18
N LYS A 313 -22.46 16.33 21.77
CA LYS A 313 -23.07 17.56 21.26
C LYS A 313 -22.28 18.21 20.11
N VAL A 314 -21.01 17.85 19.95
CA VAL A 314 -20.13 18.37 18.87
C VAL A 314 -19.62 17.29 17.93
N ARG A 315 -20.06 16.04 18.15
CA ARG A 315 -19.69 14.84 17.38
C ARG A 315 -19.80 15.05 15.87
N GLN A 316 -18.65 14.99 15.21
CA GLN A 316 -18.58 14.88 13.75
C GLN A 316 -18.06 13.51 13.35
N VAL A 317 -18.40 13.11 12.12
CA VAL A 317 -17.80 11.94 11.52
C VAL A 317 -16.58 12.42 10.73
N GLU A 318 -15.41 11.98 11.15
CA GLU A 318 -14.15 12.14 10.43
C GLU A 318 -14.28 11.57 9.00
N ASP A 319 -13.66 12.23 8.00
CA ASP A 319 -13.84 11.87 6.58
C ASP A 319 -13.46 10.41 6.28
N GLY A 320 -12.52 9.85 7.05
CA GLY A 320 -12.13 8.44 6.94
C GLY A 320 -13.26 7.44 7.24
N PHE A 321 -14.33 7.88 7.90
CA PHE A 321 -15.47 7.06 8.32
C PHE A 321 -16.81 7.51 7.74
N PHE A 322 -16.90 8.73 7.19
CA PHE A 322 -18.16 9.29 6.69
C PHE A 322 -18.82 8.40 5.63
N PHE A 323 -18.02 7.84 4.72
CA PHE A 323 -18.51 6.96 3.68
C PHE A 323 -19.15 5.68 4.25
N TRP A 324 -18.61 5.13 5.35
CA TRP A 324 -19.21 4.00 6.05
C TRP A 324 -20.54 4.38 6.70
N ALA A 325 -20.60 5.56 7.34
CA ALA A 325 -21.83 6.05 7.93
C ALA A 325 -22.96 6.19 6.89
N LEU A 326 -22.63 6.74 5.71
CA LEU A 326 -23.57 6.85 4.61
C LEU A 326 -24.02 5.47 4.09
N ARG A 327 -23.10 4.54 3.85
CA ARG A 327 -23.44 3.20 3.34
C ARG A 327 -24.28 2.41 4.36
N GLU A 328 -23.97 2.49 5.66
CA GLU A 328 -24.76 1.86 6.71
C GLU A 328 -26.20 2.41 6.77
N ALA A 329 -26.38 3.73 6.73
CA ALA A 329 -27.70 4.34 6.77
C ALA A 329 -28.59 3.94 5.58
N VAL A 330 -27.99 3.90 4.39
CA VAL A 330 -28.65 3.47 3.16
C VAL A 330 -29.01 1.97 3.24
N SER A 331 -28.14 1.16 3.86
CA SER A 331 -28.39 -0.27 4.10
C SER A 331 -29.54 -0.51 5.06
N ASN A 332 -29.53 0.15 6.22
CA ASN A 332 -30.60 0.07 7.20
C ASN A 332 -31.95 0.54 6.65
N SER A 333 -31.93 1.39 5.63
CA SER A 333 -33.13 1.86 4.94
C SER A 333 -33.62 0.91 3.82
N GLY A 334 -32.99 -0.24 3.63
CA GLY A 334 -33.39 -1.29 2.68
C GLY A 334 -32.87 -1.13 1.25
N TYR A 335 -31.94 -0.21 1.00
CA TYR A 335 -31.45 0.03 -0.38
C TYR A 335 -30.29 -0.89 -0.79
N TYR A 336 -29.72 -1.68 0.13
CA TYR A 336 -28.61 -2.61 -0.16
C TYR A 336 -29.05 -4.06 -0.37
N ASP A 337 -30.36 -4.33 -0.53
CA ASP A 337 -30.87 -5.66 -0.87
C ASP A 337 -30.23 -6.23 -2.14
N ASP A 338 -29.95 -5.35 -3.11
CA ASP A 338 -29.25 -5.67 -4.35
C ASP A 338 -28.49 -4.45 -4.88
N ALA A 339 -27.57 -4.69 -5.81
CA ALA A 339 -26.68 -3.67 -6.34
C ALA A 339 -27.38 -2.66 -7.24
N GLU A 340 -28.42 -3.06 -7.97
CA GLU A 340 -29.20 -2.18 -8.83
C GLU A 340 -29.98 -1.16 -8.00
N THR A 341 -30.60 -1.60 -6.91
CA THR A 341 -31.34 -0.75 -5.97
C THR A 341 -30.43 0.26 -5.29
N ALA A 342 -29.27 -0.17 -4.78
CA ALA A 342 -28.28 0.75 -4.19
C ALA A 342 -27.77 1.75 -5.23
N ASN A 343 -27.45 1.29 -6.44
CA ASN A 343 -26.93 2.13 -7.50
C ASN A 343 -27.94 3.19 -7.98
N ARG A 344 -29.24 2.85 -8.04
CA ARG A 344 -30.33 3.79 -8.35
C ARG A 344 -30.51 4.84 -7.25
N PHE A 345 -30.40 4.46 -5.98
CA PHE A 345 -30.44 5.41 -4.86
C PHE A 345 -29.33 6.48 -5.00
N TYR A 346 -28.09 6.04 -5.20
CA TYR A 346 -26.98 7.00 -5.35
C TYR A 346 -27.02 7.80 -6.64
N GLU A 347 -27.60 7.27 -7.72
CA GLU A 347 -27.87 8.03 -8.94
C GLU A 347 -28.88 9.16 -8.69
N ALA A 348 -29.96 8.88 -7.95
CA ALA A 348 -30.94 9.90 -7.57
C ALA A 348 -30.29 11.00 -6.72
N VAL A 349 -29.51 10.63 -5.69
CA VAL A 349 -28.74 11.60 -4.88
C VAL A 349 -27.80 12.44 -5.75
N THR A 350 -27.10 11.82 -6.70
CA THR A 350 -26.21 12.53 -7.63
C THR A 350 -26.97 13.58 -8.44
N ASN A 351 -28.09 13.19 -9.04
CA ASN A 351 -28.90 14.08 -9.88
C ASN A 351 -29.52 15.23 -9.07
N GLU A 352 -30.00 14.95 -7.85
CA GLU A 352 -30.57 15.93 -6.95
C GLU A 352 -29.54 16.97 -6.51
N LEU A 353 -28.32 16.54 -6.14
CA LEU A 353 -27.26 17.45 -5.73
C LEU A 353 -26.73 18.29 -6.89
N GLU A 354 -26.56 17.72 -8.09
CA GLU A 354 -26.23 18.50 -9.30
C GLU A 354 -27.28 19.58 -9.58
N ALA A 355 -28.58 19.24 -9.56
CA ALA A 355 -29.65 20.21 -9.74
C ALA A 355 -29.66 21.31 -8.65
N ALA A 356 -29.30 20.96 -7.41
CA ALA A 356 -29.17 21.93 -6.33
C ALA A 356 -27.97 22.87 -6.51
N PHE A 357 -26.87 22.41 -7.12
CA PHE A 357 -25.76 23.27 -7.52
C PHE A 357 -26.15 24.19 -8.69
N ASP A 358 -26.81 23.65 -9.72
CA ASP A 358 -27.23 24.39 -10.91
C ASP A 358 -28.25 25.49 -10.59
N SER A 359 -29.17 25.22 -9.65
CA SER A 359 -30.15 26.20 -9.20
C SER A 359 -29.60 27.23 -8.20
N GLY A 360 -28.37 27.06 -7.72
CA GLY A 360 -27.76 27.91 -6.68
C GLY A 360 -28.27 27.65 -5.26
N GLN A 361 -29.05 26.61 -5.03
CA GLN A 361 -29.48 26.18 -3.69
C GLN A 361 -28.28 25.73 -2.83
N LEU A 362 -27.29 25.07 -3.46
CA LEU A 362 -26.03 24.69 -2.83
C LEU A 362 -24.86 25.41 -3.51
N MET A 363 -23.89 25.84 -2.69
CA MET A 363 -22.64 26.42 -3.17
C MET A 363 -21.59 25.34 -3.32
N ARG A 364 -20.86 25.34 -4.44
CA ARG A 364 -19.83 24.35 -4.75
C ARG A 364 -18.44 24.79 -4.28
N ARG A 365 -17.67 23.86 -3.69
CA ARG A 365 -16.22 23.99 -3.46
C ARG A 365 -15.42 23.01 -4.33
N PRO A 366 -14.13 23.27 -4.61
CA PRO A 366 -13.27 22.31 -5.26
C PRO A 366 -13.13 21.01 -4.44
N THR A 367 -13.07 19.87 -5.12
CA THR A 367 -12.78 18.56 -4.52
C THR A 367 -11.49 17.99 -5.05
N MET A 368 -10.91 17.04 -4.32
CA MET A 368 -9.73 16.31 -4.77
C MET A 368 -10.09 15.35 -5.92
N PRO A 369 -9.11 14.95 -6.77
CA PRO A 369 -9.37 14.01 -7.86
C PRO A 369 -9.99 12.70 -7.37
N SER A 370 -9.46 12.15 -6.28
CA SER A 370 -10.02 10.98 -5.58
C SER A 370 -11.25 11.38 -4.77
N ALA A 371 -12.35 10.62 -4.90
CA ALA A 371 -13.64 10.96 -4.31
C ALA A 371 -13.68 10.91 -2.77
N LEU A 372 -12.88 10.03 -2.17
CA LEU A 372 -12.79 9.88 -0.71
C LEU A 372 -11.72 10.75 -0.07
N MET A 373 -10.93 11.46 -0.88
CA MET A 373 -9.93 12.36 -0.34
C MET A 373 -10.62 13.66 0.06
N SER A 374 -10.42 14.05 1.32
CA SER A 374 -10.94 15.30 1.88
C SER A 374 -10.64 16.47 0.95
N PRO A 375 -11.56 17.42 0.74
CA PRO A 375 -11.30 18.62 -0.03
C PRO A 375 -10.14 19.44 0.53
N TRP A 376 -9.37 20.08 -0.36
CA TRP A 376 -8.27 20.96 0.05
C TRP A 376 -8.78 22.19 0.82
N ARG A 377 -8.09 22.55 1.90
CA ARG A 377 -8.28 23.78 2.67
C ARG A 377 -6.96 24.55 2.70
N ASP A 378 -7.00 25.88 2.56
CA ASP A 378 -5.78 26.69 2.46
C ASP A 378 -4.86 26.55 3.69
N GLU A 379 -5.44 26.35 4.86
CA GLU A 379 -4.71 26.09 6.12
C GLU A 379 -3.87 24.79 6.10
N TYR A 380 -4.12 23.88 5.16
CA TYR A 380 -3.36 22.63 5.05
C TYR A 380 -1.96 22.84 4.51
N GLY A 381 -1.64 23.98 3.88
CA GLY A 381 -0.31 24.23 3.32
C GLY A 381 0.82 24.04 4.34
N GLU A 382 0.76 24.76 5.45
CA GLU A 382 1.79 24.68 6.52
C GLU A 382 1.69 23.36 7.31
N LYS A 383 0.46 22.91 7.61
CA LYS A 383 0.22 21.66 8.34
C LYS A 383 0.78 20.45 7.59
N LEU A 384 0.66 20.43 6.26
CA LEU A 384 1.14 19.33 5.42
C LEU A 384 2.67 19.21 5.46
N ALA A 385 3.41 20.33 5.44
CA ALA A 385 4.86 20.29 5.54
C ALA A 385 5.33 19.71 6.89
N SER A 386 4.68 20.10 7.99
CA SER A 386 4.96 19.57 9.33
C SER A 386 4.60 18.07 9.42
N ALA A 387 3.41 17.69 8.95
CA ALA A 387 2.95 16.31 8.93
C ALA A 387 3.83 15.42 8.04
N PHE A 388 4.31 15.94 6.90
CA PHE A 388 5.24 15.23 6.02
C PHE A 388 6.59 14.99 6.71
N LEU A 389 7.13 15.99 7.41
CA LEU A 389 8.37 15.83 8.18
C LEU A 389 8.19 14.79 9.29
N LYS A 390 7.09 14.89 10.06
CA LYS A 390 6.74 13.93 11.11
C LYS A 390 6.61 12.51 10.53
N THR A 391 5.94 12.36 9.40
CA THR A 391 5.77 11.07 8.70
C THR A 391 7.13 10.52 8.26
N THR A 392 8.02 11.38 7.74
CA THR A 392 9.37 10.97 7.33
C THR A 392 10.22 10.53 8.52
N GLN A 393 10.16 11.25 9.65
CA GLN A 393 10.82 10.87 10.90
C GLN A 393 10.26 9.54 11.43
N TYR A 394 8.94 9.37 11.42
CA TYR A 394 8.27 8.16 11.85
C TYR A 394 8.74 6.91 11.07
N VAL A 395 8.88 7.02 9.75
CA VAL A 395 9.41 5.93 8.90
C VAL A 395 10.91 5.71 9.14
N THR A 396 11.71 6.78 9.15
CA THR A 396 13.17 6.64 9.20
C THR A 396 13.67 6.26 10.58
N GLY A 397 12.97 6.64 11.65
CA GLY A 397 13.20 6.24 13.03
C GLY A 397 12.55 4.92 13.43
N PHE A 398 11.77 4.27 12.55
CA PHE A 398 11.03 3.04 12.87
C PHE A 398 10.16 3.19 14.14
N GLU A 399 9.52 4.35 14.25
CA GLU A 399 8.74 4.71 15.44
C GLU A 399 7.57 3.73 15.62
N ALA A 400 7.36 3.31 16.87
CA ALA A 400 6.35 2.35 17.30
C ALA A 400 6.39 0.96 16.64
N VAL A 401 7.32 0.69 15.72
CA VAL A 401 7.53 -0.64 15.16
C VAL A 401 8.06 -1.55 16.27
N LYS A 402 7.38 -2.67 16.49
CA LYS A 402 7.74 -3.66 17.49
C LYS A 402 7.14 -5.01 17.12
N THR A 403 7.66 -6.07 17.75
CA THR A 403 7.06 -7.40 17.70
C THR A 403 6.66 -7.84 19.10
N SER A 404 5.39 -8.10 19.29
CA SER A 404 4.77 -8.47 20.56
C SER A 404 3.58 -9.41 20.33
N MET A 405 3.13 -10.03 21.40
CA MET A 405 2.01 -10.96 21.37
C MET A 405 0.75 -10.20 21.74
N VAL A 406 0.02 -9.72 20.74
CA VAL A 406 -1.25 -9.01 20.92
C VAL A 406 -2.37 -10.03 21.08
N ASP A 407 -3.14 -9.91 22.16
CA ASP A 407 -4.28 -10.80 22.40
C ASP A 407 -5.38 -10.57 21.35
N SER A 408 -5.92 -11.67 20.80
CA SER A 408 -7.01 -11.61 19.83
C SER A 408 -8.29 -11.10 20.47
N ILE A 409 -9.10 -10.40 19.66
CA ILE A 409 -10.37 -9.81 20.08
C ILE A 409 -11.49 -10.63 19.46
N ASP A 410 -12.16 -11.41 20.30
CA ASP A 410 -13.31 -12.24 19.92
C ASP A 410 -14.56 -11.37 19.68
N ASP A 411 -15.44 -11.82 18.78
CA ASP A 411 -16.76 -11.25 18.52
C ASP A 411 -17.87 -11.92 19.35
N GLY A 412 -17.53 -12.97 20.12
CA GLY A 412 -18.48 -13.75 20.92
C GLY A 412 -19.34 -14.69 20.08
N GLN A 413 -19.02 -14.84 18.79
CA GLN A 413 -19.74 -15.65 17.80
C GLN A 413 -18.79 -16.61 17.08
N ASN A 414 -17.78 -17.12 17.78
CA ASN A 414 -16.73 -18.00 17.26
C ASN A 414 -15.91 -17.38 16.12
N GLY A 415 -15.83 -16.05 16.05
CA GLY A 415 -15.10 -15.40 14.97
C GLY A 415 -13.62 -15.75 14.93
N ILE A 416 -13.02 -16.02 16.11
CA ILE A 416 -11.63 -16.49 16.21
C ILE A 416 -11.42 -17.83 15.49
N LEU A 417 -12.32 -18.80 15.64
CA LEU A 417 -12.21 -20.10 14.98
C LEU A 417 -12.19 -19.95 13.45
N LEU A 418 -13.02 -19.06 12.90
CA LEU A 418 -13.00 -18.80 11.46
C LEU A 418 -11.67 -18.20 11.00
N PHE A 419 -11.02 -17.35 11.80
CA PHE A 419 -9.67 -16.88 11.48
C PHE A 419 -8.68 -18.05 11.47
N GLU A 420 -8.72 -18.93 12.48
CA GLU A 420 -7.81 -20.07 12.57
C GLU A 420 -7.97 -21.04 11.39
N ASP A 421 -9.21 -21.36 11.04
CA ASP A 421 -9.56 -22.25 9.92
C ASP A 421 -9.02 -21.69 8.59
N ILE A 422 -9.37 -20.44 8.26
CA ILE A 422 -9.00 -19.82 6.99
C ILE A 422 -7.48 -19.56 6.89
N THR A 423 -6.81 -19.31 8.01
CA THR A 423 -5.38 -18.94 8.01
C THR A 423 -4.44 -20.11 8.28
N ASN A 424 -4.97 -21.30 8.60
CA ASN A 424 -4.21 -22.48 9.04
C ASN A 424 -3.23 -22.16 10.18
N ASN A 425 -3.61 -21.27 11.09
CA ASN A 425 -2.71 -20.78 12.13
C ASN A 425 -3.50 -20.42 13.38
N ALA A 426 -3.02 -20.89 14.54
CA ALA A 426 -3.65 -20.56 15.82
C ALA A 426 -3.64 -19.04 16.07
N ALA A 427 -4.72 -18.53 16.64
CA ALA A 427 -4.85 -17.18 17.10
C ALA A 427 -4.36 -17.06 18.55
N ARG A 428 -3.92 -15.86 18.92
CA ARG A 428 -3.44 -15.60 20.27
C ARG A 428 -4.64 -15.48 21.21
N ILE A 429 -4.82 -16.44 22.12
CA ILE A 429 -5.89 -16.42 23.11
C ILE A 429 -5.49 -15.55 24.30
N LYS A 430 -6.46 -14.78 24.81
CA LYS A 430 -6.27 -13.85 25.92
C LYS A 430 -5.80 -14.60 27.18
N GLY A 431 -4.70 -14.14 27.76
CA GLY A 431 -4.21 -14.60 29.05
C GLY A 431 -3.38 -15.89 29.05
N GLU A 432 -3.19 -16.60 27.93
CA GLU A 432 -2.32 -17.80 27.97
C GLU A 432 -0.85 -17.39 28.19
N PRO A 433 -0.03 -18.21 28.86
CA PRO A 433 1.38 -17.91 29.05
C PRO A 433 2.13 -17.98 27.71
N ILE A 434 2.99 -16.98 27.46
CA ILE A 434 3.88 -17.00 26.29
C ILE A 434 5.02 -18.01 26.56
N PRO A 435 5.20 -19.05 25.71
CA PRO A 435 6.28 -20.02 25.86
C PRO A 435 7.68 -19.39 25.82
N LEU A 436 8.65 -20.01 26.52
CA LEU A 436 10.02 -19.47 26.61
C LEU A 436 10.70 -19.33 25.24
N ASN A 437 10.54 -20.30 24.34
CA ASN A 437 11.08 -20.25 22.99
C ASN A 437 10.50 -19.07 22.18
N VAL A 438 9.21 -18.75 22.35
CA VAL A 438 8.59 -17.57 21.72
C VAL A 438 9.18 -16.29 22.30
N LYS A 439 9.32 -16.20 23.63
CA LYS A 439 9.95 -15.03 24.30
C LYS A 439 11.36 -14.76 23.77
N VAL A 440 12.18 -15.80 23.63
CA VAL A 440 13.54 -15.66 23.08
C VAL A 440 13.51 -15.10 21.66
N ARG A 441 12.62 -15.62 20.79
CA ARG A 441 12.48 -15.13 19.41
C ARG A 441 11.98 -13.68 19.35
N LEU A 442 11.04 -13.29 20.22
CA LEU A 442 10.60 -11.90 20.36
C LEU A 442 11.76 -10.97 20.77
N VAL A 443 12.60 -11.38 21.73
CA VAL A 443 13.78 -10.59 22.12
C VAL A 443 14.74 -10.42 20.95
N LEU A 444 15.01 -11.47 20.17
CA LEU A 444 15.88 -11.39 18.99
C LEU A 444 15.33 -10.43 17.93
N MET A 445 14.05 -10.54 17.57
CA MET A 445 13.42 -9.66 16.58
C MET A 445 13.35 -8.20 17.06
N ASN A 446 13.04 -7.97 18.33
CA ASN A 446 13.06 -6.62 18.88
C ASN A 446 14.48 -6.06 19.03
N SER A 447 15.49 -6.90 19.24
CA SER A 447 16.90 -6.46 19.22
C SER A 447 17.31 -6.00 17.82
N ILE A 448 16.87 -6.70 16.77
CA ILE A 448 17.02 -6.25 15.38
C ILE A 448 16.29 -4.91 15.21
N THR A 449 15.03 -4.82 15.64
CA THR A 449 14.24 -3.58 15.56
C THR A 449 14.93 -2.41 16.25
N ALA A 450 15.51 -2.62 17.44
CA ALA A 450 16.24 -1.60 18.18
C ALA A 450 17.47 -1.06 17.41
N ILE A 451 18.15 -1.91 16.62
CA ILE A 451 19.25 -1.45 15.75
C ILE A 451 18.74 -0.47 14.69
N TYR A 452 17.61 -0.80 14.04
CA TYR A 452 16.99 0.10 13.05
C TYR A 452 16.47 1.39 13.70
N GLN A 453 15.87 1.31 14.88
CA GLN A 453 15.40 2.50 15.62
C GLN A 453 16.55 3.40 16.05
N SER A 454 17.68 2.83 16.48
CA SER A 454 18.83 3.60 16.96
C SER A 454 19.61 4.27 15.84
N LEU A 455 19.70 3.63 14.66
CA LEU A 455 20.54 4.08 13.55
C LEU A 455 19.75 4.69 12.40
N GLY A 456 18.44 4.42 12.30
CA GLY A 456 17.66 4.63 11.08
C GLY A 456 17.65 6.08 10.59
N GLU A 457 17.33 7.03 11.46
CA GLU A 457 17.32 8.46 11.11
C GLU A 457 18.72 8.94 10.70
N VAL A 458 19.74 8.58 11.48
CA VAL A 458 21.14 8.98 11.22
C VAL A 458 21.60 8.44 9.86
N VAL A 459 21.36 7.16 9.60
CA VAL A 459 21.71 6.50 8.33
C VAL A 459 20.96 7.16 7.17
N PHE A 460 19.67 7.48 7.34
CA PHE A 460 18.88 8.16 6.32
C PHE A 460 19.42 9.57 6.02
N MET A 461 19.73 10.36 7.04
CA MET A 461 20.29 11.71 6.86
C MET A 461 21.63 11.68 6.13
N VAL A 462 22.51 10.73 6.48
CA VAL A 462 23.79 10.54 5.77
C VAL A 462 23.54 10.10 4.32
N ALA A 463 22.59 9.19 4.09
CA ALA A 463 22.22 8.75 2.74
C ALA A 463 21.65 9.90 1.88
N LEU A 464 20.87 10.82 2.46
CA LEU A 464 20.38 12.03 1.78
C LEU A 464 21.52 12.96 1.36
N VAL A 465 22.49 13.21 2.26
CA VAL A 465 23.69 14.00 1.92
C VAL A 465 24.47 13.34 0.78
N VAL A 466 24.67 12.03 0.87
CA VAL A 466 25.32 11.23 -0.18
C VAL A 466 24.56 11.31 -1.50
N TYR A 467 23.23 11.20 -1.48
CA TYR A 467 22.41 11.32 -2.67
C TYR A 467 22.52 12.72 -3.31
N GLY A 468 22.61 13.78 -2.49
CA GLY A 468 22.91 15.14 -2.97
C GLY A 468 24.27 15.23 -3.69
N LEU A 469 25.32 14.63 -3.11
CA LEU A 469 26.64 14.56 -3.74
C LEU A 469 26.64 13.75 -5.05
N LEU A 470 25.98 12.58 -5.06
CA LEU A 470 25.82 11.76 -6.26
C LEU A 470 25.06 12.52 -7.36
N SER A 471 24.01 13.27 -6.99
CA SER A 471 23.25 14.12 -7.91
C SER A 471 24.16 15.17 -8.55
N PHE A 472 25.00 15.83 -7.76
CA PHE A 472 26.01 16.76 -8.27
C PHE A 472 27.02 16.07 -9.21
N PHE A 473 27.53 14.89 -8.84
CA PHE A 473 28.48 14.13 -9.68
C PHE A 473 27.88 13.66 -11.01
N VAL A 474 26.58 13.38 -11.07
CA VAL A 474 25.88 13.02 -12.31
C VAL A 474 25.86 14.19 -13.31
N LEU A 475 25.85 15.43 -12.84
CA LEU A 475 25.93 16.63 -13.71
C LEU A 475 27.32 16.79 -14.34
N ILE A 476 28.37 16.30 -13.69
CA ILE A 476 29.74 16.35 -14.19
C ILE A 476 29.99 15.16 -15.13
N LYS A 477 29.98 15.41 -16.45
CA LYS A 477 30.13 14.36 -17.50
C LYS A 477 31.29 13.39 -17.25
N LYS A 478 32.46 13.90 -16.82
CA LYS A 478 33.63 13.07 -16.48
C LYS A 478 33.30 12.10 -15.34
N MET A 479 32.78 12.59 -14.22
CA MET A 479 32.41 11.76 -13.07
C MET A 479 31.29 10.77 -13.43
N ARG A 480 30.20 11.26 -14.04
CA ARG A 480 29.08 10.42 -14.47
C ARG A 480 29.53 9.20 -15.27
N ASN A 481 30.40 9.41 -16.25
CA ASN A 481 30.85 8.36 -17.15
C ASN A 481 31.89 7.45 -16.49
N THR A 482 32.88 8.00 -15.78
CA THR A 482 33.93 7.22 -15.10
C THR A 482 33.38 6.26 -14.06
N TYR A 483 32.30 6.64 -13.37
CA TYR A 483 31.70 5.88 -12.27
C TYR A 483 30.34 5.25 -12.61
N ALA A 484 29.87 5.38 -13.87
CA ALA A 484 28.59 4.87 -14.35
C ALA A 484 27.41 5.24 -13.43
N LEU A 485 27.31 6.52 -13.06
CA LEU A 485 26.43 6.98 -11.98
C LEU A 485 24.96 7.09 -12.36
N MET A 486 24.65 7.26 -13.65
CA MET A 486 23.29 7.58 -14.11
C MET A 486 22.26 6.52 -13.69
N ASP A 487 22.53 5.24 -13.96
CA ASP A 487 21.58 4.16 -13.66
C ASP A 487 21.35 4.02 -12.14
N CYS A 488 22.40 4.21 -11.34
CA CYS A 488 22.29 4.18 -9.88
C CYS A 488 21.52 5.40 -9.35
N TRP A 489 21.79 6.59 -9.86
CA TRP A 489 21.09 7.81 -9.49
C TRP A 489 19.59 7.71 -9.78
N LEU A 490 19.21 7.23 -10.97
CA LEU A 490 17.81 7.03 -11.34
C LEU A 490 17.08 6.05 -10.40
N VAL A 491 17.73 4.94 -10.02
CA VAL A 491 17.17 3.99 -9.05
C VAL A 491 17.01 4.64 -7.68
N LEU A 492 18.00 5.38 -7.20
CA LEU A 492 17.92 6.10 -5.92
C LEU A 492 16.81 7.15 -5.91
N SER A 493 16.69 7.94 -6.99
CA SER A 493 15.61 8.91 -7.16
C SER A 493 14.24 8.24 -7.13
N ALA A 494 14.08 7.13 -7.86
CA ALA A 494 12.82 6.39 -7.90
C ALA A 494 12.42 5.85 -6.51
N LEU A 495 13.37 5.28 -5.76
CA LEU A 495 13.14 4.80 -4.39
C LEU A 495 12.72 5.94 -3.44
N LEU A 496 13.51 7.03 -3.42
CA LEU A 496 13.28 8.16 -2.52
C LEU A 496 11.96 8.88 -2.82
N PHE A 497 11.71 9.20 -4.08
CA PHE A 497 10.49 9.92 -4.45
C PHE A 497 9.24 9.05 -4.33
N SER A 498 9.34 7.73 -4.58
CA SER A 498 8.20 6.84 -4.33
C SER A 498 7.85 6.74 -2.85
N ALA A 499 8.85 6.69 -1.96
CA ALA A 499 8.62 6.77 -0.51
C ALA A 499 8.03 8.12 -0.10
N ALA A 500 8.50 9.22 -0.70
CA ALA A 500 7.98 10.57 -0.43
C ALA A 500 6.52 10.74 -0.89
N VAL A 501 6.11 10.18 -2.03
CA VAL A 501 4.72 10.24 -2.49
C VAL A 501 3.80 9.52 -1.51
N LEU A 502 4.19 8.32 -1.02
CA LEU A 502 3.43 7.61 0.01
C LEU A 502 3.38 8.40 1.32
N ALA A 503 4.51 8.91 1.80
CA ALA A 503 4.58 9.72 3.02
C ALA A 503 3.71 11.00 2.90
N GLY A 504 3.68 11.64 1.73
CA GLY A 504 2.84 12.80 1.45
C GLY A 504 1.35 12.46 1.48
N GLY A 505 0.95 11.33 0.90
CA GLY A 505 -0.45 10.87 0.95
C GLY A 505 -0.92 10.56 2.37
N VAL A 506 -0.08 9.88 3.17
CA VAL A 506 -0.39 9.60 4.59
C VAL A 506 -0.40 10.88 5.42
N ALA A 507 0.57 11.78 5.23
CA ALA A 507 0.61 13.07 5.91
C ALA A 507 -0.63 13.92 5.59
N TYR A 508 -1.08 13.92 4.34
CA TYR A 508 -2.32 14.59 3.96
C TYR A 508 -3.54 13.99 4.66
N THR A 509 -3.63 12.65 4.68
CA THR A 509 -4.73 11.95 5.37
C THR A 509 -4.74 12.26 6.87
N ASP A 510 -3.56 12.37 7.50
CA ASP A 510 -3.41 12.67 8.93
C ASP A 510 -3.98 14.04 9.33
N ILE A 511 -3.80 15.05 8.46
CA ILE A 511 -4.26 16.41 8.74
C ILE A 511 -5.71 16.65 8.30
N SER A 512 -6.23 15.84 7.39
CA SER A 512 -7.50 16.13 6.70
C SER A 512 -8.62 15.13 6.96
N ALA A 513 -8.33 13.89 7.36
CA ALA A 513 -9.35 12.84 7.45
C ALA A 513 -9.40 12.14 8.81
N TYR A 514 -8.28 11.62 9.33
CA TYR A 514 -8.19 10.90 10.62
C TYR A 514 -6.73 10.71 11.01
N VAL A 515 -6.43 10.25 12.23
CA VAL A 515 -5.04 9.93 12.63
C VAL A 515 -4.47 8.79 11.77
N ALA A 516 -3.60 9.12 10.82
CA ALA A 516 -3.16 8.19 9.77
C ALA A 516 -1.67 7.82 9.89
N ILE A 517 -0.84 8.63 10.57
CA ILE A 517 0.59 8.32 10.73
C ILE A 517 0.75 7.07 11.60
N SER A 518 1.05 5.95 10.96
CA SER A 518 1.25 4.66 11.60
C SER A 518 2.02 3.72 10.66
N TYR A 519 2.80 2.80 11.23
CA TYR A 519 3.75 2.02 10.44
C TYR A 519 3.10 1.10 9.42
N TRP A 520 1.89 0.61 9.69
CA TRP A 520 1.16 -0.27 8.77
C TRP A 520 0.58 0.46 7.54
N TYR A 521 0.22 1.75 7.62
CA TYR A 521 -0.14 2.56 6.44
C TYR A 521 1.12 2.95 5.65
N LEU A 522 2.24 3.08 6.35
CA LEU A 522 3.54 3.40 5.77
C LEU A 522 4.37 2.16 5.41
N ALA A 523 3.78 0.96 5.45
CA ALA A 523 4.51 -0.31 5.31
C ALA A 523 5.32 -0.40 4.00
N GLY A 524 4.83 0.22 2.93
CA GLY A 524 5.54 0.31 1.65
C GLY A 524 6.78 1.21 1.65
N ALA A 525 6.85 2.22 2.53
CA ALA A 525 7.96 3.17 2.57
C ALA A 525 9.23 2.57 3.19
N TYR A 526 9.10 1.76 4.24
CA TYR A 526 10.22 1.15 4.95
C TYR A 526 11.21 0.39 4.03
N PRO A 527 10.79 -0.57 3.19
CA PRO A 527 11.71 -1.27 2.30
C PRO A 527 12.36 -0.34 1.26
N LEU A 528 11.64 0.69 0.77
CA LEU A 528 12.18 1.67 -0.18
C LEU A 528 13.28 2.52 0.45
N VAL A 529 13.04 3.01 1.68
CA VAL A 529 14.00 3.81 2.46
C VAL A 529 15.24 2.98 2.81
N ILE A 530 15.07 1.72 3.25
CA ILE A 530 16.20 0.83 3.53
C ILE A 530 17.03 0.59 2.27
N ALA A 531 16.39 0.27 1.14
CA ALA A 531 17.09 0.07 -0.13
C ALA A 531 17.83 1.35 -0.56
N PHE A 532 17.18 2.51 -0.48
CA PHE A 532 17.78 3.81 -0.79
C PHE A 532 19.05 4.04 0.06
N ASN A 533 18.95 3.85 1.37
CA ASN A 533 20.05 4.05 2.31
C ASN A 533 21.26 3.19 1.95
N VAL A 534 21.07 1.87 1.84
CA VAL A 534 22.19 0.94 1.63
C VAL A 534 22.81 1.14 0.24
N ILE A 535 22.01 1.35 -0.80
CA ILE A 535 22.50 1.57 -2.17
C ILE A 535 23.29 2.89 -2.24
N ALA A 536 22.79 3.99 -1.66
CA ALA A 536 23.44 5.29 -1.70
C ALA A 536 24.80 5.25 -1.02
N LEU A 537 24.85 4.74 0.22
CA LEU A 537 26.08 4.66 1.01
C LEU A 537 27.13 3.76 0.34
N TYR A 538 26.72 2.59 -0.15
CA TYR A 538 27.64 1.69 -0.85
C TYR A 538 28.18 2.32 -2.14
N LYS A 539 27.32 2.96 -2.93
CA LYS A 539 27.75 3.56 -4.20
C LYS A 539 28.78 4.66 -3.97
N MET A 540 28.59 5.47 -2.94
CA MET A 540 29.55 6.52 -2.59
C MET A 540 30.90 5.95 -2.13
N MET A 541 30.87 4.89 -1.34
CA MET A 541 32.09 4.17 -0.96
C MET A 541 32.84 3.63 -2.19
N GLU A 542 32.13 3.04 -3.16
CA GLU A 542 32.73 2.58 -4.43
C GLU A 542 33.41 3.73 -5.18
N VAL A 543 32.76 4.90 -5.26
CA VAL A 543 33.33 6.10 -5.90
C VAL A 543 34.60 6.54 -5.19
N PHE A 544 34.58 6.68 -3.86
CA PHE A 544 35.74 7.13 -3.09
C PHE A 544 36.93 6.19 -3.16
N VAL A 545 36.70 4.88 -3.02
CA VAL A 545 37.77 3.87 -3.13
C VAL A 545 38.44 3.95 -4.49
N LYS A 546 37.65 4.06 -5.56
CA LYS A 546 38.18 4.16 -6.92
C LYS A 546 38.91 5.50 -7.16
N MET A 547 38.39 6.62 -6.65
CA MET A 547 39.09 7.92 -6.71
C MET A 547 40.46 7.88 -6.01
N ARG A 548 40.54 7.22 -4.85
CA ARG A 548 41.80 7.09 -4.10
C ARG A 548 42.81 6.23 -4.86
N TYR A 549 42.36 5.09 -5.38
CA TYR A 549 43.21 4.21 -6.18
C TYR A 549 43.73 4.88 -7.46
N GLU A 550 42.93 5.75 -8.09
CA GLU A 550 43.35 6.54 -9.25
C GLU A 550 44.33 7.68 -8.90
N ARG A 551 44.41 8.12 -7.65
CA ARG A 551 45.39 9.12 -7.19
C ARG A 551 46.73 8.51 -6.77
N GLU A 552 46.72 7.26 -6.32
CA GLU A 552 47.91 6.51 -5.88
C GLU A 552 48.66 5.84 -7.06
N LYS A 553 48.08 5.90 -8.27
CA LYS A 553 48.72 5.56 -9.54
C LYS A 553 49.11 6.82 -10.30
#